data_AF-A0AAE0DJ17-F1
#
_entry.id   AF-A0AAE0DJ17-F1
#
_cell.length_a   1.000
_cell.length_b   1.000
_cell.length_c   1.000
_cell.angle_alpha   90.00
_cell.angle_beta   90.00
_cell.angle_gamma   90.00
#
_symmetry.space_group_name_H-M   'P 1'
#
loop_
_entity.id
_entity.type
_entity.pdbx_description
1 polymer ?
#
loop_
_entity_poly.entity_id
_entity_poly.type
_entity_poly.pdbx_seq_one_letter_code
_entity_poly.pdbx_strand_id
1 'polypeptide(L)'
;MLVQANHHKAQEEGRRHLLTNYHLRVGQITENTGLRMENSMLEQRHDETEVGSGTTVTLVNAAQPPELIKQSSPEKIGKHLGLSLNAHDLVTWDVFEAVLTPGDSILLCSWRTEAAAEDFEKATKLPESARVRRVLVIRDYGMFDRREAPQYYPDAEGAKTIH
;
A
#
# COMPACT_ATOMS: atom_id res chain seq x y z
N MET A 1 10.02 0.50 -38.13
CA MET A 1 9.08 0.51 -36.99
C MET A 1 9.28 -0.79 -36.19
N LEU A 2 10.23 -0.82 -35.25
CA LEU A 2 10.71 -2.05 -34.58
C LEU A 2 11.10 -1.83 -33.11
N VAL A 3 10.71 -0.70 -32.52
CA VAL A 3 11.14 -0.29 -31.18
C VAL A 3 10.20 -0.85 -30.09
N GLN A 4 8.91 -1.05 -30.38
CA GLN A 4 7.93 -1.53 -29.39
C GLN A 4 8.13 -3.00 -28.95
N ALA A 5 8.55 -3.89 -29.86
CA ALA A 5 8.69 -5.32 -29.58
C ALA A 5 9.82 -5.65 -28.59
N ASN A 6 10.92 -4.88 -28.63
CA ASN A 6 12.05 -5.06 -27.72
C ASN A 6 11.79 -4.43 -26.34
N HIS A 7 11.04 -3.33 -26.27
CA HIS A 7 10.64 -2.74 -24.99
C HIS A 7 9.70 -3.66 -24.20
N HIS A 8 8.72 -4.27 -24.87
CA HIS A 8 7.77 -5.16 -24.20
C HIS A 8 8.46 -6.43 -23.66
N LYS A 9 9.38 -7.02 -24.43
CA LYS A 9 10.17 -8.19 -24.00
C LYS A 9 11.12 -7.86 -22.86
N ALA A 10 11.82 -6.73 -22.92
CA ALA A 10 12.70 -6.30 -21.83
C ALA A 10 11.92 -5.99 -20.53
N GLN A 11 10.70 -5.44 -20.65
CA GLN A 11 9.80 -5.22 -19.51
C GLN A 11 9.30 -6.54 -18.93
N GLU A 12 8.94 -7.50 -19.77
CA GLU A 12 8.49 -8.83 -19.37
C GLU A 12 9.61 -9.63 -18.69
N GLU A 13 10.82 -9.59 -19.26
CA GLU A 13 12.00 -10.26 -18.72
C GLU A 13 12.49 -9.60 -17.43
N GLY A 14 12.45 -8.27 -17.33
CA GLY A 14 12.72 -7.53 -16.10
C GLY A 14 11.70 -7.88 -15.00
N ARG A 15 10.40 -7.95 -15.35
CA ARG A 15 9.33 -8.38 -14.44
C ARG A 15 9.58 -9.80 -13.92
N ARG A 16 10.00 -10.72 -14.78
CA ARG A 16 10.25 -12.11 -14.42
C ARG A 16 11.41 -12.28 -13.44
N HIS A 17 12.46 -11.44 -13.53
CA HIS A 17 13.65 -11.57 -12.68
C HIS A 17 13.60 -10.71 -11.40
N LEU A 18 12.94 -9.56 -11.41
CA LEU A 18 12.89 -8.65 -10.25
C LEU A 18 11.66 -8.85 -9.37
N LEU A 19 10.55 -9.33 -9.93
CA LEU A 19 9.26 -9.48 -9.24
C LEU A 19 8.87 -10.96 -9.16
N THR A 20 9.78 -11.79 -8.68
CA THR A 20 9.62 -13.26 -8.62
C THR A 20 8.53 -13.73 -7.65
N ASN A 21 8.02 -12.85 -6.79
CA ASN A 21 6.87 -13.11 -5.93
C ASN A 21 6.16 -11.79 -5.54
N TYR A 22 5.69 -11.04 -6.55
CA TYR A 22 4.99 -9.79 -6.27
C TYR A 22 3.62 -10.03 -5.63
N HIS A 23 3.19 -9.02 -4.86
CA HIS A 23 1.86 -8.90 -4.28
C HIS A 23 1.35 -7.49 -4.54
N LEU A 24 0.17 -7.38 -5.14
CA LEU A 24 -0.42 -6.11 -5.57
C LEU A 24 -1.75 -5.90 -4.88
N ARG A 25 -1.90 -4.70 -4.31
CA ARG A 25 -3.16 -4.20 -3.78
C ARG A 25 -3.60 -3.00 -4.60
N VAL A 26 -4.84 -3.05 -5.08
CA VAL A 26 -5.49 -1.95 -5.79
C VAL A 26 -6.62 -1.46 -4.89
N GLY A 27 -6.71 -0.15 -4.69
CA GLY A 27 -7.71 0.41 -3.81
C GLY A 27 -8.08 1.85 -4.12
N GLN A 28 -9.17 2.30 -3.49
CA GLN A 28 -9.68 3.67 -3.57
C GLN A 28 -9.25 4.47 -2.35
N ILE A 29 -8.76 5.70 -2.56
CA ILE A 29 -8.50 6.63 -1.45
C ILE A 29 -9.85 7.16 -0.94
N THR A 30 -10.21 6.83 0.31
CA THR A 30 -11.45 7.25 0.97
C THR A 30 -11.23 8.47 1.87
N GLU A 31 -10.02 8.64 2.43
CA GLU A 31 -9.63 9.84 3.20
C GLU A 31 -8.28 10.37 2.76
N ASN A 32 -8.12 11.69 2.82
CA ASN A 32 -6.84 12.35 2.53
C ASN A 32 -6.76 13.73 3.19
N THR A 33 -5.96 13.86 4.24
CA THR A 33 -5.85 15.11 5.01
C THR A 33 -5.18 16.26 4.25
N GLY A 34 -4.50 15.97 3.12
CA GLY A 34 -3.78 16.97 2.32
C GLY A 34 -4.53 17.51 1.10
N LEU A 35 -5.76 17.06 0.84
CA LEU A 35 -6.61 17.60 -0.23
C LEU A 35 -8.00 17.89 0.33
N ARG A 36 -8.54 19.07 0.02
CA ARG A 36 -9.98 19.31 0.16
C ARG A 36 -10.63 18.46 -0.94
N MET A 37 -11.21 17.32 -0.59
CA MET A 37 -11.86 16.41 -1.54
C MET A 37 -13.09 17.13 -2.11
N GLU A 38 -12.92 17.95 -3.15
CA GLU A 38 -13.99 18.79 -3.72
C GLU A 38 -15.02 18.02 -4.55
N ASN A 39 -14.86 16.71 -4.71
CA ASN A 39 -15.92 15.85 -5.17
C ASN A 39 -15.82 14.56 -4.36
N SER A 40 -16.89 14.21 -3.64
CA SER A 40 -17.10 12.84 -3.18
C SER A 40 -16.92 11.94 -4.40
N MET A 41 -15.76 11.30 -4.52
CA MET A 41 -15.48 10.43 -5.65
C MET A 41 -16.53 9.34 -5.62
N LEU A 42 -17.40 9.37 -6.63
CA LEU A 42 -18.50 8.43 -6.82
C LEU A 42 -17.97 7.02 -6.60
N GLU A 43 -18.54 6.33 -5.61
CA GLU A 43 -18.24 4.95 -5.23
C GLU A 43 -18.00 4.09 -6.47
N GLN A 44 -16.75 3.72 -6.72
CA GLN A 44 -16.40 2.85 -7.84
C GLN A 44 -16.16 1.44 -7.30
N ARG A 45 -17.25 0.68 -7.26
CA ARG A 45 -17.37 -0.77 -7.04
C ARG A 45 -17.07 -1.25 -5.61
N HIS A 46 -18.15 -1.57 -4.90
CA HIS A 46 -18.20 -2.34 -3.64
C HIS A 46 -18.05 -3.86 -3.88
N ASP A 47 -17.10 -4.28 -4.69
CA ASP A 47 -16.63 -5.67 -4.58
C ASP A 47 -15.49 -5.59 -3.55
N GLU A 48 -15.83 -5.60 -2.26
CA GLU A 48 -14.83 -5.80 -1.20
C GLU A 48 -14.04 -7.06 -1.52
N THR A 49 -12.73 -7.06 -1.24
CA THR A 49 -11.89 -8.21 -1.57
C THR A 49 -12.44 -9.47 -0.90
N GLU A 50 -12.62 -10.55 -1.66
CA GLU A 50 -12.96 -11.86 -1.13
C GLU A 50 -11.73 -12.54 -0.52
N VAL A 51 -10.53 -12.02 -0.82
CA VAL A 51 -9.23 -12.54 -0.37
C VAL A 51 -8.34 -11.44 0.22
N GLY A 52 -7.37 -11.82 1.06
CA GLY A 52 -6.49 -10.88 1.76
C GLY A 52 -6.86 -10.71 3.24
N SER A 53 -5.86 -10.51 4.10
CA SER A 53 -6.08 -10.41 5.56
C SER A 53 -6.51 -9.02 6.03
N GLY A 54 -6.46 -8.01 5.14
CA GLY A 54 -6.82 -6.64 5.48
C GLY A 54 -7.45 -5.89 4.32
N THR A 55 -8.64 -5.37 4.56
CA THR A 55 -9.46 -4.65 3.58
C THR A 55 -9.14 -3.15 3.52
N THR A 56 -8.37 -2.63 4.47
CA THR A 56 -8.04 -1.20 4.54
C THR A 56 -6.56 -0.96 4.81
N VAL A 57 -6.01 0.07 4.17
CA VAL A 57 -4.63 0.53 4.38
C VAL A 57 -4.64 1.99 4.81
N THR A 58 -3.90 2.33 5.86
CA THR A 58 -3.57 3.72 6.21
C THR A 58 -2.13 4.01 5.80
N LEU A 59 -1.93 5.12 5.12
CA LEU A 59 -0.63 5.67 4.75
C LEU A 59 -0.40 6.96 5.51
N VAL A 60 0.64 7.03 6.31
CA VAL A 60 1.05 8.25 7.02
C VAL A 60 2.42 8.66 6.54
N ASN A 61 2.54 9.80 5.87
CA ASN A 61 3.83 10.33 5.44
C ASN A 61 4.15 11.64 6.14
N ALA A 62 5.40 11.81 6.56
CA ALA A 62 5.91 13.04 7.14
C ALA A 62 7.41 13.20 6.83
N ALA A 63 7.86 14.45 6.84
CA ALA A 63 9.27 14.79 6.68
C ALA A 63 10.00 14.73 8.03
N GLN A 64 11.23 14.23 8.01
CA GLN A 64 12.17 14.18 9.13
C GLN A 64 13.58 14.56 8.65
N PRO A 65 14.49 14.96 9.56
CA PRO A 65 15.90 15.08 9.22
C PRO A 65 16.44 13.74 8.67
N PRO A 66 17.08 13.72 7.48
CA PRO A 66 17.57 12.48 6.86
C PRO A 66 18.52 11.67 7.77
N GLU A 67 19.31 12.35 8.59
CA GLU A 67 20.23 11.75 9.55
C GLU A 67 19.47 10.92 10.60
N LEU A 68 18.28 11.40 11.00
CA LEU A 68 17.44 10.74 11.99
C LEU A 68 16.82 9.46 11.43
N ILE A 69 16.44 9.43 10.15
CA ILE A 69 15.96 8.22 9.48
C ILE A 69 17.07 7.16 9.44
N LYS A 70 18.27 7.55 8.98
CA LYS A 70 19.42 6.62 8.85
C LYS A 70 19.90 6.00 10.16
N GLN A 71 19.66 6.67 11.28
CA GLN A 71 20.09 6.24 12.61
C GLN A 71 18.96 5.59 13.44
N SER A 72 17.74 5.55 12.89
CA SER A 72 16.57 5.03 13.59
C SER A 72 16.22 3.62 13.12
N SER A 73 15.65 2.83 14.03
CA SER A 73 15.02 1.57 13.63
C SER A 73 13.66 1.84 12.97
N PRO A 74 13.15 0.92 12.14
CA PRO A 74 11.81 1.05 11.54
C PRO A 74 10.72 1.30 12.59
N GLU A 75 10.80 0.68 13.77
CA GLU A 75 9.82 0.87 14.85
C GLU A 75 9.88 2.29 15.43
N LYS A 76 11.06 2.90 15.50
CA LYS A 76 11.19 4.29 15.98
C LYS A 76 10.56 5.26 14.98
N ILE A 77 10.82 5.07 13.69
CA ILE A 77 10.23 5.89 12.63
C ILE A 77 8.71 5.68 12.61
N GLY A 78 8.26 4.42 12.64
CA GLY A 78 6.85 4.05 12.71
C GLY A 78 6.15 4.72 13.89
N LYS A 79 6.72 4.63 15.11
CA LYS A 79 6.15 5.29 16.31
C LYS A 79 6.06 6.81 16.16
N HIS A 80 7.06 7.44 15.55
CA HIS A 80 6.98 8.87 15.26
C HIS A 80 5.85 9.19 14.27
N LEU A 81 5.63 8.32 13.28
CA LEU A 81 4.52 8.39 12.34
C LEU A 81 3.19 7.86 12.92
N GLY A 82 3.14 7.59 14.22
CA GLY A 82 1.92 7.24 14.94
C GLY A 82 1.65 5.75 15.12
N LEU A 83 2.52 4.85 14.64
CA LEU A 83 2.37 3.39 14.79
C LEU A 83 2.11 3.00 16.26
N SER A 84 1.01 2.27 16.47
CA SER A 84 0.72 1.57 17.70
C SER A 84 0.68 0.07 17.42
N LEU A 85 1.68 -0.67 17.93
CA LEU A 85 1.77 -2.13 17.76
C LEU A 85 0.63 -2.89 18.44
N ASN A 86 -0.06 -2.25 19.39
CA ASN A 86 -1.21 -2.81 20.10
C ASN A 86 -2.54 -2.31 19.53
N ALA A 87 -2.53 -1.65 18.37
CA ALA A 87 -3.76 -1.23 17.72
C ALA A 87 -4.59 -2.47 17.35
N HIS A 88 -5.88 -2.41 17.68
CA HIS A 88 -6.82 -3.47 17.37
C HIS A 88 -6.84 -3.72 15.85
N ASP A 89 -6.88 -4.98 15.44
CA ASP A 89 -6.98 -5.39 14.03
C ASP A 89 -5.88 -4.86 13.08
N LEU A 90 -4.75 -4.41 13.62
CA LEU A 90 -3.54 -4.21 12.84
C LEU A 90 -3.02 -5.58 12.35
N VAL A 91 -2.95 -5.75 11.03
CA VAL A 91 -2.50 -6.99 10.39
C VAL A 91 -1.00 -6.94 10.16
N THR A 92 -0.54 -5.87 9.52
CA THR A 92 0.88 -5.64 9.21
C THR A 92 1.17 -4.15 9.21
N TRP A 93 2.46 -3.81 9.35
CA TRP A 93 2.94 -2.46 9.09
C TRP A 93 4.34 -2.51 8.48
N ASP A 94 4.72 -1.43 7.81
CA ASP A 94 6.07 -1.23 7.29
C ASP A 94 6.37 0.27 7.15
N VAL A 95 7.65 0.64 7.09
CA VAL A 95 8.10 2.01 6.91
C VAL A 95 9.07 2.09 5.74
N PHE A 96 8.86 3.06 4.86
CA PHE A 96 9.70 3.29 3.69
C PHE A 96 10.27 4.71 3.72
N GLU A 97 11.53 4.84 3.29
CA GLU A 97 12.16 6.13 3.00
C GLU A 97 11.99 6.44 1.50
N ALA A 98 11.72 7.70 1.17
CA ALA A 98 11.63 8.12 -0.21
C ALA A 98 13.01 8.13 -0.88
N VAL A 99 13.10 7.54 -2.07
CA VAL A 99 14.36 7.46 -2.84
C VAL A 99 14.81 8.82 -3.38
N LEU A 100 13.87 9.67 -3.78
CA LEU A 100 14.15 10.94 -4.47
C LEU A 100 14.11 12.17 -3.53
N THR A 101 13.55 12.01 -2.33
CA THR A 101 13.44 13.07 -1.33
C THR A 101 13.91 12.56 0.03
N PRO A 102 15.23 12.45 0.26
CA PRO A 102 15.77 11.99 1.53
C PRO A 102 15.20 12.80 2.70
N GLY A 103 14.81 12.12 3.78
CA GLY A 103 14.09 12.73 4.90
C GLY A 103 12.57 12.55 4.83
N ASP A 104 11.99 12.27 3.66
CA ASP A 104 10.58 11.87 3.60
C ASP A 104 10.45 10.38 3.92
N SER A 105 9.55 10.06 4.85
CA SER A 105 9.21 8.68 5.19
C SER A 105 7.70 8.46 5.12
N ILE A 106 7.31 7.21 4.89
CA ILE A 106 5.91 6.78 4.87
C ILE A 106 5.74 5.50 5.68
N LEU A 107 4.84 5.54 6.64
CA LEU A 107 4.31 4.39 7.36
C LEU A 107 3.12 3.85 6.57
N LEU A 108 3.13 2.54 6.34
CA LEU A 108 2.00 1.78 5.84
C LEU A 108 1.49 0.90 6.97
N CYS A 109 0.19 0.99 7.27
CA CYS A 109 -0.51 0.06 8.16
C CYS A 109 -1.61 -0.66 7.37
N SER A 110 -1.67 -1.99 7.49
CA SER A 110 -2.74 -2.81 6.91
C SER A 110 -3.68 -3.25 8.03
N TRP A 111 -4.98 -3.03 7.86
CA TRP A 111 -6.02 -3.25 8.86
C TRP A 111 -7.00 -4.31 8.39
N ARG A 112 -7.51 -5.12 9.32
CA ARG A 112 -8.55 -6.09 9.02
C ARG A 112 -9.84 -5.42 8.54
N THR A 113 -10.17 -4.27 9.11
CA THR A 113 -11.41 -3.54 8.87
C THR A 113 -11.18 -2.05 8.72
N GLU A 114 -12.09 -1.37 8.04
CA GLU A 114 -12.07 0.09 7.92
C GLU A 114 -12.25 0.77 9.29
N ALA A 115 -13.10 0.22 10.17
CA ALA A 115 -13.32 0.75 11.50
C ALA A 115 -12.03 0.78 12.34
N ALA A 116 -11.19 -0.25 12.26
CA ALA A 116 -9.90 -0.27 12.94
C ALA A 116 -8.94 0.82 12.44
N ALA A 117 -8.97 1.09 11.13
CA ALA A 117 -8.20 2.19 10.55
C ALA A 117 -8.69 3.56 11.06
N GLU A 118 -10.01 3.77 11.16
CA GLU A 118 -10.57 5.00 11.72
C GLU A 118 -10.21 5.21 13.19
N ASP A 119 -10.29 4.15 13.99
CA ASP A 119 -9.97 4.21 15.41
C ASP A 119 -8.50 4.58 15.61
N PHE A 120 -7.62 4.03 14.78
CA PHE A 120 -6.21 4.44 14.71
C PHE A 120 -6.08 5.92 14.36
N GLU A 121 -6.74 6.40 13.31
CA GLU A 121 -6.64 7.79 12.86
C GLU A 121 -7.14 8.78 13.93
N LYS A 122 -8.20 8.43 14.67
CA LYS A 122 -8.76 9.25 15.75
C LYS A 122 -7.88 9.26 17.01
N ALA A 123 -7.24 8.13 17.33
CA ALA A 123 -6.46 7.98 18.55
C ALA A 123 -5.00 8.47 18.42
N THR A 124 -4.50 8.57 17.19
CA THR A 124 -3.08 8.79 16.94
C THR A 124 -2.71 10.28 16.99
N LYS A 125 -1.63 10.57 17.70
CA LYS A 125 -0.98 11.90 17.65
C LYS A 125 0.06 11.88 16.54
N LEU A 126 -0.16 12.70 15.53
CA LEU A 126 0.70 12.77 14.35
C LEU A 126 1.57 14.03 14.38
N PRO A 127 2.75 13.99 13.73
CA PRO A 127 3.53 15.19 13.44
C PRO A 127 2.69 16.23 12.68
N GLU A 128 2.98 17.52 12.86
CA GLU A 128 2.24 18.58 12.16
C GLU A 128 2.35 18.50 10.63
N SER A 129 3.48 18.01 10.12
CA SER A 129 3.72 17.79 8.69
C SER A 129 3.09 16.50 8.15
N ALA A 130 2.39 15.73 8.99
CA ALA A 130 1.87 14.43 8.59
C ALA A 130 0.68 14.56 7.64
N ARG A 131 0.75 13.82 6.55
CA ARG A 131 -0.38 13.57 5.66
C ARG A 131 -0.84 12.14 5.84
N VAL A 132 -2.14 11.98 6.09
CA VAL A 132 -2.81 10.69 6.25
C VAL A 132 -3.65 10.42 5.02
N ARG A 133 -3.58 9.20 4.51
CA ARG A 133 -4.47 8.68 3.48
C ARG A 133 -5.02 7.33 3.90
N ARG A 134 -6.33 7.15 3.78
CA ARG A 134 -6.99 5.86 3.95
C ARG A 134 -7.33 5.30 2.59
N VAL A 135 -7.03 4.02 2.39
CA VAL A 135 -7.25 3.30 1.13
C VAL A 135 -8.09 2.06 1.41
N LEU A 136 -9.29 1.99 0.84
CA LEU A 136 -10.08 0.77 0.80
C LEU A 136 -9.53 -0.12 -0.30
N VAL A 137 -9.11 -1.34 0.04
CA VAL A 137 -8.59 -2.31 -0.93
C VAL A 137 -9.77 -2.94 -1.68
N ILE A 138 -9.71 -2.89 -3.01
CA ILE A 138 -10.72 -3.41 -3.94
C ILE A 138 -10.21 -4.68 -4.63
N ARG A 139 -8.89 -4.85 -4.73
CA ARG A 139 -8.26 -6.08 -5.22
C ARG A 139 -6.98 -6.38 -4.46
N ASP A 140 -6.76 -7.64 -4.15
CA ASP A 140 -5.57 -8.17 -3.52
C ASP A 140 -5.12 -9.46 -4.25
N TYR A 141 -4.00 -9.40 -4.97
CA TYR A 141 -3.52 -10.54 -5.75
C TYR A 141 -2.01 -10.61 -5.84
N GLY A 142 -1.51 -11.84 -5.85
CA GLY A 142 -0.09 -12.15 -5.98
C GLY A 142 0.28 -12.62 -7.38
N MET A 143 1.55 -12.98 -7.54
CA MET A 143 2.01 -13.67 -8.75
C MET A 143 1.30 -15.01 -8.97
N PHE A 144 1.01 -15.74 -7.89
CA PHE A 144 0.46 -17.10 -7.92
C PHE A 144 -1.02 -17.18 -7.54
N ASP A 145 -1.50 -16.35 -6.61
CA ASP A 145 -2.93 -16.21 -6.31
C ASP A 145 -3.50 -15.03 -7.10
N ARG A 146 -4.22 -15.34 -8.18
CA ARG A 146 -4.67 -14.37 -9.18
C ARG A 146 -6.19 -14.21 -9.22
N ARG A 147 -6.92 -14.70 -8.20
CA ARG A 147 -8.40 -14.67 -8.18
C ARG A 147 -8.98 -13.28 -8.39
N GLU A 148 -8.31 -12.26 -7.87
CA GLU A 148 -8.71 -10.85 -8.00
C GLU A 148 -7.89 -10.08 -9.04
N ALA A 149 -7.01 -10.75 -9.79
CA ALA A 149 -6.24 -10.10 -10.84
C ALA A 149 -7.16 -9.66 -12.00
N PRO A 150 -6.88 -8.54 -12.69
CA PRO A 150 -7.61 -8.18 -13.89
C PRO A 150 -7.56 -9.31 -14.93
N GLN A 151 -8.72 -9.72 -15.44
CA GLN A 151 -8.90 -10.88 -16.35
C GLN A 151 -8.13 -10.80 -17.68
N TYR A 152 -7.49 -9.66 -17.99
CA TYR A 152 -6.72 -9.46 -19.22
C TYR A 152 -5.37 -10.17 -19.26
N TYR A 153 -4.91 -10.79 -18.16
CA TYR A 153 -3.59 -11.43 -18.09
C TYR A 153 -3.71 -12.93 -17.83
N PRO A 154 -3.09 -13.80 -18.66
CA PRO A 154 -3.07 -15.24 -18.42
C PRO A 154 -2.34 -15.57 -17.11
N ASP A 155 -2.64 -16.75 -16.57
CA ASP A 155 -1.99 -17.27 -15.36
C ASP A 155 -0.48 -17.46 -15.57
N ALA A 156 0.29 -17.31 -14.49
CA ALA A 156 1.73 -17.55 -14.53
C ALA A 156 2.02 -19.06 -14.60
N GLU A 157 2.96 -19.48 -15.46
CA GLU A 157 3.41 -20.86 -15.50
C GLU A 157 4.12 -21.25 -14.18
N GLY A 158 3.74 -22.39 -13.59
CA GLY A 158 4.50 -23.01 -12.48
C GLY A 158 3.73 -23.35 -11.21
N ALA A 159 2.46 -22.97 -11.07
CA ALA A 159 1.59 -23.44 -9.99
C ALA A 159 0.12 -23.41 -10.45
N LYS A 160 -0.72 -24.30 -9.90
CA LYS A 160 -2.17 -24.23 -10.13
C LYS A 160 -2.71 -22.97 -9.46
N THR A 161 -3.17 -22.01 -10.25
CA THR A 161 -4.08 -20.96 -9.78
C THR A 161 -5.30 -21.65 -9.16
N ILE A 162 -5.62 -21.31 -7.92
CA ILE A 162 -6.84 -21.75 -7.28
C ILE A 162 -7.88 -20.71 -7.66
N HIS A 163 -8.92 -21.11 -8.39
CA HIS A 163 -10.09 -20.28 -8.66
C HIS A 163 -11.08 -20.41 -7.50
#